data_AF-A0A838VWD0-F1
#
_entry.id   AF-A0A838VWD0-F1
#
_cell.length_a   1.000
_cell.length_b   1.000
_cell.length_c   1.000
_cell.angle_alpha   90.00
_cell.angle_beta   90.00
_cell.angle_gamma   90.00
#
_symmetry.space_group_name_H-M   'P 1'
#
loop_
_entity.id
_entity.type
_entity.pdbx_description
1 polymer ?
#
loop_
_entity_poly.entity_id
_entity_poly.type
_entity_poly.pdbx_seq_one_letter_code
_entity_poly.pdbx_strand_id
1 'polypeptide(L)'
;MYNDIFLTQNSFPMKQWHLEHVEKTIKKFIIGLSETASIWEKRQHKKYGTIANCCKQIDYDLKHGVTIDEVSLVLEKIKSDVTFAPVMQNANSLQRFNEIEKYVYSLKDLKTE
;
A
#
# COMPACT_ATOMS: atom_id res chain seq x y z
N MET A 1 -7.70 5.85 45.40
CA MET A 1 -6.90 6.40 44.30
C MET A 1 -7.51 5.87 43.02
N TYR A 2 -8.22 6.71 42.27
CA TYR A 2 -8.83 6.31 41.00
C TYR A 2 -7.72 6.24 39.96
N ASN A 3 -7.57 5.07 39.33
CA ASN A 3 -6.78 4.95 38.11
C ASN A 3 -7.55 5.68 37.02
N ASP A 4 -7.11 6.89 36.69
CA ASP A 4 -7.51 7.57 35.46
C ASP A 4 -6.97 6.74 34.28
N ILE A 5 -7.76 5.74 33.87
CA ILE A 5 -7.63 5.11 32.57
C ILE A 5 -7.97 6.22 31.59
N PHE A 6 -6.95 6.93 31.11
CA PHE A 6 -7.04 7.76 29.92
C PHE A 6 -7.56 6.84 28.81
N LEU A 7 -8.87 6.86 28.57
CA LEU A 7 -9.48 6.33 27.37
C LEU A 7 -8.91 7.18 26.24
N THR A 8 -7.78 6.75 25.67
CA THR A 8 -7.23 7.31 24.45
C THR A 8 -8.34 7.21 23.40
N GLN A 9 -9.00 8.34 23.15
CA GLN A 9 -10.02 8.44 22.12
C GLN A 9 -9.36 7.98 20.82
N ASN A 10 -9.82 6.85 20.27
CA ASN A 10 -9.31 6.36 19.00
C ASN A 10 -9.72 7.37 17.92
N SER A 11 -8.80 8.27 17.58
CA SER A 11 -8.99 9.33 16.58
C SER A 11 -9.18 8.77 15.18
N PHE A 12 -8.87 7.49 14.96
CA PHE A 12 -8.93 6.81 13.67
C PHE A 12 -9.62 5.44 13.79
N PRO A 13 -10.96 5.40 13.75
CA PRO A 13 -11.68 4.14 13.76
C PRO A 13 -11.21 3.25 12.59
N MET A 14 -10.98 1.96 12.88
CA MET A 14 -10.51 0.96 11.92
C MET A 14 -9.12 1.21 11.28
N LYS A 15 -8.22 1.98 11.90
CA LYS A 15 -6.85 2.16 11.39
C LYS A 15 -6.16 0.84 10.98
N GLN A 16 -6.32 -0.23 11.75
CA GLN A 16 -5.75 -1.55 11.44
C GLN A 16 -6.24 -2.09 10.10
N TRP A 17 -7.54 -1.93 9.81
CA TRP A 17 -8.12 -2.32 8.52
C TRP A 17 -7.54 -1.49 7.38
N HIS A 18 -7.33 -0.19 7.58
CA HIS A 18 -6.69 0.67 6.58
C HIS A 18 -5.25 0.25 6.30
N LEU A 19 -4.49 -0.16 7.32
CA LEU A 19 -3.13 -0.68 7.12
C LEU A 19 -3.12 -2.00 6.32
N GLU A 20 -4.04 -2.92 6.61
CA GLU A 20 -4.23 -4.14 5.83
C GLU A 20 -4.66 -3.84 4.38
N HIS A 21 -5.50 -2.82 4.20
CA HIS A 21 -5.96 -2.36 2.90
C HIS A 21 -4.80 -1.79 2.06
N VAL A 22 -3.88 -1.05 2.68
CA VAL A 22 -2.63 -0.59 2.02
C VAL A 22 -1.82 -1.78 1.52
N GLU A 23 -1.54 -2.77 2.38
CA GLU A 23 -0.75 -3.95 1.98
C GLU A 23 -1.39 -4.68 0.80
N LYS A 24 -2.71 -4.90 0.87
CA LYS A 24 -3.48 -5.55 -0.20
C LYS A 24 -3.43 -4.77 -1.50
N THR A 25 -3.58 -3.45 -1.43
CA THR A 25 -3.56 -2.56 -2.58
C THR A 25 -2.21 -2.57 -3.28
N ILE A 26 -1.12 -2.46 -2.51
CA ILE A 26 0.25 -2.50 -3.02
C ILE A 26 0.54 -3.86 -3.66
N LYS A 27 0.25 -4.97 -2.97
CA LYS A 27 0.44 -6.33 -3.52
C LYS A 27 -0.31 -6.51 -4.84
N LYS A 28 -1.58 -6.10 -4.90
CA LYS A 28 -2.39 -6.17 -6.12
C LYS A 28 -1.77 -5.37 -7.28
N PHE A 29 -1.27 -4.18 -7.00
CA PHE A 29 -0.62 -3.35 -8.01
C PHE A 29 0.65 -4.01 -8.57
N ILE A 30 1.51 -4.53 -7.69
CA ILE A 30 2.77 -5.20 -8.05
C ILE A 30 2.53 -6.47 -8.86
N ILE A 31 1.60 -7.33 -8.42
CA ILE A 31 1.22 -8.55 -9.15
C ILE A 31 0.72 -8.19 -10.55
N GLY A 32 -0.12 -7.16 -10.64
CA GLY A 32 -0.62 -6.68 -11.90
C GLY A 32 -1.61 -7.61 -12.59
N LEU A 33 -1.55 -7.64 -13.92
CA LEU A 33 -2.46 -8.41 -14.74
C LEU A 33 -1.74 -9.64 -15.30
N SER A 34 -2.34 -10.81 -15.11
CA SER A 34 -1.85 -12.05 -15.74
C SER A 34 -1.87 -11.94 -17.27
N GLU A 35 -0.91 -12.58 -17.93
CA GLU A 35 -0.88 -12.70 -19.39
C GLU A 35 -2.13 -13.42 -19.94
N THR A 36 -2.65 -14.38 -19.18
CA THR A 36 -3.84 -15.17 -19.49
C THR A 36 -5.15 -14.51 -19.04
N ALA A 37 -5.11 -13.25 -18.60
CA ALA A 37 -6.28 -12.58 -18.05
C ALA A 37 -7.44 -12.44 -19.05
N SER A 38 -8.65 -12.67 -18.53
CA SER A 38 -9.91 -12.50 -19.23
C SER A 38 -10.15 -11.04 -19.66
N ILE A 39 -11.11 -10.86 -20.58
CA ILE A 39 -11.53 -9.52 -21.04
C ILE A 39 -12.03 -8.66 -19.87
N TRP A 40 -12.74 -9.28 -18.92
CA TRP A 40 -13.26 -8.58 -17.75
C TRP A 40 -12.12 -8.12 -16.82
N GLU A 41 -11.13 -8.98 -16.55
CA GLU A 41 -9.96 -8.62 -15.74
C GLU A 41 -9.13 -7.52 -16.40
N LYS A 42 -8.96 -7.56 -17.73
CA LYS A 42 -8.33 -6.48 -18.52
C LYS A 42 -9.05 -5.15 -18.33
N ARG A 43 -10.39 -5.15 -18.37
CA ARG A 43 -11.21 -3.94 -18.12
C ARG A 43 -11.06 -3.43 -16.68
N GLN A 44 -11.09 -4.34 -15.69
CA GLN A 44 -10.91 -3.97 -14.28
C GLN A 44 -9.52 -3.39 -14.02
N HIS A 45 -8.47 -4.02 -14.56
CA HIS A 45 -7.11 -3.54 -14.41
C HIS A 45 -6.89 -2.18 -15.08
N LYS A 46 -7.51 -1.93 -16.25
CA LYS A 46 -7.46 -0.60 -16.88
C LYS A 46 -8.06 0.49 -15.96
N LYS A 47 -9.10 0.16 -15.21
CA LYS A 47 -9.78 1.13 -14.32
C LYS A 47 -9.08 1.30 -12.97
N TYR A 48 -8.57 0.21 -12.38
CA TYR A 48 -8.12 0.19 -10.98
C TYR A 48 -6.68 -0.29 -10.77
N GLY A 49 -6.01 -0.81 -11.79
CA GLY A 49 -4.65 -1.38 -11.70
C GLY A 49 -3.54 -0.40 -12.05
N THR A 50 -3.83 0.89 -12.12
CA THR A 50 -2.84 1.93 -12.46
C THR A 50 -2.13 2.46 -11.21
N ILE A 51 -0.91 2.97 -11.39
CA ILE A 51 -0.13 3.62 -10.33
C ILE A 51 -0.93 4.74 -9.67
N ALA A 52 -1.58 5.59 -10.47
CA ALA A 52 -2.42 6.67 -9.97
C ALA A 52 -3.57 6.20 -9.09
N ASN A 53 -4.18 5.05 -9.37
CA ASN A 53 -5.21 4.49 -8.50
C ASN A 53 -4.61 3.92 -7.22
N CYS A 54 -3.46 3.26 -7.29
CA CYS A 54 -2.74 2.77 -6.11
C CYS A 54 -2.37 3.91 -5.16
N CYS A 55 -1.73 4.98 -5.67
CA CYS A 55 -1.40 6.18 -4.89
C CYS A 55 -2.64 6.81 -4.24
N LYS A 56 -3.74 6.95 -4.98
CA LYS A 56 -5.00 7.50 -4.44
C LYS A 56 -5.57 6.68 -3.28
N GLN A 57 -5.45 5.35 -3.33
CA GLN A 57 -5.89 4.48 -2.24
C GLN A 57 -4.97 4.62 -1.03
N ILE A 58 -3.65 4.68 -1.23
CA ILE A 58 -2.69 4.97 -0.16
C ILE A 58 -2.99 6.33 0.49
N ASP A 59 -3.19 7.40 -0.29
CA ASP A 59 -3.58 8.72 0.21
C ASP A 59 -4.86 8.68 1.04
N TYR A 60 -5.83 7.86 0.63
CA TYR A 60 -7.07 7.66 1.37
C TYR A 60 -6.77 7.02 2.72
N ASP A 61 -5.99 5.94 2.77
CA ASP A 61 -5.64 5.25 4.01
C ASP A 61 -4.77 6.12 4.94
N LEU A 62 -3.88 6.95 4.39
CA LEU A 62 -3.10 7.94 5.15
C LEU A 62 -4.01 8.96 5.86
N LYS A 63 -5.11 9.39 5.22
CA LYS A 63 -6.10 10.28 5.84
C LYS A 63 -6.87 9.60 6.98
N HIS A 64 -6.86 8.28 7.05
CA HIS A 64 -7.54 7.48 8.08
C HIS A 64 -6.56 6.92 9.13
N GLY A 65 -5.41 7.58 9.31
CA GLY A 65 -4.50 7.34 10.44
C GLY A 65 -3.35 6.40 10.16
N VAL A 66 -3.26 5.84 8.94
CA VAL A 66 -2.05 5.16 8.50
C VAL A 66 -0.92 6.18 8.34
N THR A 67 0.27 5.87 8.81
CA THR A 67 1.44 6.75 8.69
C THR A 67 2.30 6.36 7.49
N ILE A 68 3.11 7.29 6.98
CA ILE A 68 4.01 7.00 5.86
C ILE A 68 5.06 5.95 6.26
N ASP A 69 5.46 5.92 7.54
CA ASP A 69 6.37 4.90 8.06
C ASP A 69 5.72 3.52 8.09
N GLU A 70 4.44 3.43 8.46
CA GLU A 70 3.69 2.17 8.36
C GLU A 70 3.59 1.67 6.91
N VAL A 71 3.36 2.56 5.95
CA VAL A 71 3.38 2.21 4.51
C VAL A 71 4.79 1.75 4.09
N SER A 72 5.83 2.40 4.60
CA SER A 72 7.23 2.04 4.30
C SER A 72 7.58 0.64 4.84
N LEU A 73 7.17 0.33 6.07
CA LEU A 73 7.31 -0.99 6.67
C LEU A 73 6.55 -2.06 5.88
N VAL A 74 5.38 -1.73 5.32
CA VAL A 74 4.65 -2.63 4.41
C VAL A 74 5.46 -2.92 3.16
N LEU A 75 6.11 -1.92 2.56
CA LEU A 75 6.97 -2.12 1.39
C LEU A 75 8.19 -2.98 1.71
N GLU A 76 8.86 -2.73 2.83
CA GLU A 76 10.00 -3.55 3.30
C GLU A 76 9.59 -4.99 3.58
N LYS A 77 8.42 -5.19 4.22
CA LYS A 77 7.82 -6.51 4.44
C LYS A 77 7.59 -7.23 3.12
N ILE A 78 6.98 -6.57 2.13
CA ILE A 78 6.73 -7.16 0.80
C ILE A 78 8.05 -7.54 0.10
N LYS A 79 9.07 -6.68 0.19
CA LYS A 79 10.38 -6.89 -0.44
C LYS A 79 11.16 -8.06 0.18
N SER A 80 11.00 -8.28 1.48
CA SER A 80 11.67 -9.36 2.23
C SER A 80 10.85 -10.65 2.35
N ASP A 81 9.59 -10.64 1.92
CA ASP A 81 8.70 -11.80 1.98
C ASP A 81 9.12 -12.88 0.96
N VAL A 82 9.62 -14.01 1.47
CA VAL A 82 10.05 -15.17 0.68
C VAL A 82 8.91 -15.71 -0.20
N THR A 83 7.66 -15.62 0.26
CA THR A 83 6.49 -16.08 -0.51
C THR A 83 6.17 -15.16 -1.69
N PHE A 84 6.59 -13.90 -1.60
CA PHE A 84 6.39 -12.89 -2.64
C PHE A 84 7.61 -12.73 -3.57
N ALA A 85 8.76 -13.29 -3.19
CA ALA A 85 9.99 -13.27 -3.98
C ALA A 85 9.81 -13.73 -5.45
N PRO A 86 9.02 -14.78 -5.78
CA PRO A 86 8.81 -15.16 -7.18
C PRO A 86 8.12 -14.06 -8.01
N VAL A 87 7.22 -13.29 -7.40
CA VAL A 87 6.56 -12.14 -8.07
C VAL A 87 7.58 -11.04 -8.31
N MET A 88 8.43 -10.75 -7.32
CA MET A 88 9.46 -9.70 -7.38
C MET A 88 10.60 -9.99 -8.38
N GLN A 89 10.76 -11.24 -8.83
CA GLN A 89 11.70 -11.59 -9.90
C GLN A 89 11.22 -11.15 -11.29
N ASN A 90 9.93 -10.88 -11.47
CA ASN A 90 9.40 -10.37 -12.72
C ASN A 90 9.77 -8.88 -12.89
N ALA A 91 10.37 -8.53 -14.02
CA ALA A 91 10.83 -7.17 -14.30
C ALA A 91 9.70 -6.13 -14.24
N ASN A 92 8.49 -6.46 -14.72
CA ASN A 92 7.34 -5.57 -14.65
C ASN A 92 6.87 -5.36 -13.21
N SER A 93 6.85 -6.42 -12.40
CA SER A 93 6.48 -6.34 -10.98
C SER A 93 7.51 -5.53 -10.18
N LEU A 94 8.80 -5.75 -10.43
CA LEU A 94 9.87 -4.96 -9.82
C LEU A 94 9.79 -3.48 -10.21
N GLN A 95 9.52 -3.17 -11.48
CA GLN A 95 9.32 -1.79 -11.92
C GLN A 95 8.16 -1.13 -11.15
N ARG A 96 7.01 -1.82 -11.05
CA ARG A 96 5.84 -1.33 -10.30
C ARG A 96 6.15 -1.13 -8.82
N PHE A 97 6.91 -2.03 -8.20
CA PHE A 97 7.37 -1.86 -6.82
C PHE A 97 8.18 -0.57 -6.68
N ASN A 98 9.17 -0.35 -7.55
CA ASN A 98 10.02 0.85 -7.53
C ASN A 98 9.21 2.14 -7.76
N GLU A 99 8.16 2.11 -8.59
CA GLU A 99 7.26 3.24 -8.78
C GLU A 99 6.53 3.64 -7.49
N ILE A 100 6.02 2.65 -6.74
CA ILE A 100 5.35 2.90 -5.45
C ILE A 100 6.36 3.34 -4.39
N GLU A 101 7.51 2.68 -4.33
CA GLU A 101 8.58 3.01 -3.38
C GLU A 101 9.03 4.47 -3.57
N LYS A 102 9.26 4.90 -4.82
CA LYS A 102 9.56 6.29 -5.17
C LYS A 102 8.46 7.27 -4.72
N TYR A 103 7.20 6.92 -4.94
CA TYR A 103 6.08 7.75 -4.50
C TYR A 103 6.05 7.90 -2.97
N VAL A 104 6.19 6.80 -2.22
CA VAL A 104 6.21 6.83 -0.74
C VAL A 104 7.38 7.65 -0.22
N TYR A 105 8.57 7.54 -0.83
CA TYR A 105 9.71 8.40 -0.49
C TYR A 105 9.40 9.88 -0.73
N SER A 106 8.79 10.23 -1.87
CA SER A 106 8.43 11.64 -2.14
C SER A 106 7.45 12.23 -1.13
N LEU A 107 6.58 11.41 -0.53
CA LEU A 107 5.70 11.84 0.55
C LEU A 107 6.45 12.09 1.87
N LYS A 108 7.55 11.36 2.13
CA LYS A 108 8.39 11.59 3.31
C LYS A 108 9.13 12.91 3.21
N ASP A 109 9.69 13.21 2.04
CA ASP A 109 10.43 14.44 1.80
C ASP A 109 9.55 15.68 2.03
N LEU A 110 8.30 15.64 1.53
CA LEU A 110 7.31 16.72 1.71
C LEU A 110 6.88 16.96 3.16
N LYS A 111 7.08 16.01 4.08
CA LYS A 111 6.75 16.18 5.51
C LYS A 111 7.95 16.62 6.36
N THR A 112 9.13 16.69 5.76
CA THR A 112 10.37 17.07 6.46
C THR A 112 10.72 18.55 6.24
N GLU A 113 9.99 19.26 5.37
CA GLU A 113 10.00 20.72 5.20
C GLU A 113 8.96 21.41 6.10
#